data_AF-I5BT54-F1
#
_entry.id   AF-I5BT54-F1
#
_cell.length_a   1.000
_cell.length_b   1.000
_cell.length_c   1.000
_cell.angle_alpha   90.00
_cell.angle_beta   90.00
_cell.angle_gamma   90.00
#
_symmetry.space_group_name_H-M   'P 1'
#
loop_
_entity.id
_entity.type
_entity.pdbx_description
1 polymer ?
#
loop_
_entity_poly.entity_id
_entity_poly.type
_entity_poly.pdbx_seq_one_letter_code
_entity_poly.pdbx_strand_id
1 'polypeptide(L)'
;MPHNNRALAPIPVTATLLLVALATPALASSGGGLPWEGPLQQIQQSITGPVAGFIALAAVAVAGGMLIFGGELNDFARRLMYVVLVAGILLGATQIVGLFGASGASIGYPTDGAPQARAGEGSNG
;
A
#
# COMPACT_ATOMS: atom_id res chain seq x y z
N MET A 1 -17.43 -23.74 -18.79
CA MET A 1 -17.44 -22.31 -18.38
C MET A 1 -16.75 -22.24 -17.03
N PRO A 2 -16.10 -21.15 -16.59
CA PRO A 2 -15.64 -19.96 -17.32
C PRO A 2 -14.23 -19.48 -16.87
N HIS A 3 -13.64 -18.65 -17.72
CA HIS A 3 -12.94 -17.39 -17.42
C HIS A 3 -12.07 -17.29 -16.15
N ASN A 4 -10.77 -17.48 -16.38
CA ASN A 4 -9.71 -16.51 -16.12
C ASN A 4 -10.03 -15.42 -15.07
N ASN A 5 -9.48 -15.63 -13.88
CA ASN A 5 -9.34 -14.65 -12.81
C ASN A 5 -8.71 -13.35 -13.33
N ARG A 6 -9.43 -12.23 -13.19
CA ARG A 6 -8.84 -10.89 -13.13
C ARG A 6 -9.39 -10.26 -11.85
N ALA A 7 -8.74 -10.53 -10.72
CA ALA A 7 -7.65 -9.70 -10.21
C ALA A 7 -8.08 -8.23 -10.14
N LEU A 8 -8.94 -7.91 -9.17
CA LEU A 8 -9.11 -6.55 -8.69
C LEU A 8 -8.83 -6.59 -7.19
N ALA A 9 -7.54 -6.58 -6.88
CA ALA A 9 -7.02 -6.43 -5.53
C ALA A 9 -7.07 -4.94 -5.14
N PRO A 10 -7.77 -4.55 -4.07
CA PRO A 10 -7.63 -3.21 -3.50
C PRO A 10 -6.56 -3.24 -2.42
N ILE A 11 -5.29 -3.13 -2.81
CA ILE A 11 -4.23 -2.63 -1.91
C ILE A 11 -3.40 -1.67 -2.76
N PRO A 12 -3.48 -0.36 -2.49
CA PRO A 12 -2.24 0.32 -2.13
C PRO A 12 -2.50 1.57 -1.28
N VAL A 13 -2.54 1.45 0.04
CA VAL A 13 -2.43 2.65 0.91
C VAL A 13 -1.13 2.59 1.70
N THR A 14 -0.84 1.44 2.30
CA THR A 14 0.42 1.18 3.02
C THR A 14 1.64 1.09 2.10
N ALA A 15 1.52 0.44 0.94
CA ALA A 15 2.58 0.43 -0.06
C ALA A 15 2.90 1.84 -0.56
N THR A 16 1.87 2.68 -0.73
CA THR A 16 1.99 4.07 -1.18
C THR A 16 2.70 4.92 -0.13
N LEU A 17 2.38 4.73 1.16
CA LEU A 17 3.01 5.44 2.28
C LEU A 17 4.50 5.06 2.43
N LEU A 18 4.85 3.80 2.18
CA LEU A 18 6.23 3.33 2.19
C LEU A 18 7.03 3.82 0.97
N LEU A 19 6.40 3.86 -0.20
CA LEU A 19 7.00 4.42 -1.43
C LEU A 19 7.29 5.92 -1.30
N VAL A 20 6.44 6.68 -0.60
CA VAL A 20 6.67 8.10 -0.29
C VAL A 20 7.85 8.28 0.68
N ALA A 21 8.04 7.37 1.64
CA ALA A 21 9.16 7.43 2.58
C ALA A 21 10.53 7.07 1.94
N LEU A 22 10.53 6.28 0.85
CA LEU A 22 11.73 5.90 0.10
C LEU A 22 12.00 6.78 -1.13
N ALA A 23 11.16 7.78 -1.40
CA ALA A 23 11.38 8.70 -2.51
C ALA A 23 12.63 9.55 -2.27
N THR A 24 13.75 9.14 -2.85
CA THR A 24 14.95 9.98 -2.96
C THR A 24 14.65 11.14 -3.91
N PRO A 25 15.13 12.36 -3.62
CA PRO A 25 14.95 13.49 -4.53
C PRO A 25 15.62 13.15 -5.86
N ALA A 26 14.82 13.06 -6.92
CA ALA A 26 15.34 12.98 -8.28
C ALA A 26 16.02 14.32 -8.59
N LEU A 27 17.35 14.37 -8.52
CA LEU A 27 18.14 15.47 -9.05
C LEU A 27 17.95 15.46 -10.58
N ALA A 28 16.98 16.22 -11.07
CA ALA A 28 17.00 16.70 -12.44
C ALA A 28 18.19 17.65 -12.56
N SER A 29 19.23 17.22 -13.26
CA SER A 29 20.38 18.06 -13.58
C SER A 29 19.89 19.29 -14.36
N SER A 30 19.80 20.43 -13.68
CA SER A 30 19.37 21.71 -14.24
C SER A 30 20.51 22.34 -15.04
N GLY A 31 20.79 21.76 -16.20
CA GLY A 31 21.51 22.44 -17.26
C GLY A 31 20.56 23.35 -18.04
N GLY A 32 20.51 24.64 -17.72
CA GLY A 32 20.04 25.67 -18.66
C GLY A 32 18.83 26.48 -18.22
N GLY A 33 19.06 27.77 -17.95
CA GLY A 33 18.11 28.72 -17.39
C GLY A 33 16.97 29.14 -18.30
N LEU A 34 15.76 29.12 -17.73
CA LEU A 34 14.60 29.84 -18.22
C LEU A 34 14.11 30.77 -17.09
N PRO A 35 13.74 32.04 -17.33
CA PRO A 35 13.50 33.02 -16.27
C PRO A 35 12.29 32.69 -15.36
N TRP A 36 11.44 31.76 -15.78
CA TRP A 36 10.30 31.26 -15.00
C TRP A 36 10.61 30.02 -14.13
N GLU A 37 11.78 29.39 -14.29
CA GLU A 37 12.21 28.25 -13.45
C GLU A 37 12.43 28.65 -11.98
N GLY A 38 13.01 29.84 -11.73
CA GLY A 38 13.25 30.33 -10.37
C GLY A 38 11.97 30.48 -9.54
N PRO A 39 10.94 31.19 -10.05
CA PRO A 39 9.64 31.29 -9.38
C PRO A 39 8.95 29.93 -9.16
N LEU A 40 9.04 29.00 -10.13
CA LEU A 40 8.45 27.67 -10.00
C LEU A 40 9.19 26.81 -8.96
N GLN A 41 10.51 26.87 -8.89
CA GLN A 41 11.30 26.24 -7.83
C GLN A 41 10.96 26.81 -6.45
N GLN A 42 10.71 28.12 -6.35
CA GLN A 42 10.39 28.76 -5.08
C GLN A 42 9.01 28.32 -4.54
N ILE A 43 8.04 28.12 -5.44
CA ILE A 43 6.74 27.53 -5.10
C ILE A 43 6.90 26.07 -4.67
N GLN A 44 7.70 25.29 -5.40
CA GLN A 44 7.96 23.90 -5.06
C GLN A 44 8.63 23.79 -3.67
N GLN A 45 9.65 24.61 -3.40
CA GLN A 45 10.31 24.68 -2.10
C GLN A 45 9.41 25.19 -0.97
N SER A 46 8.39 26.02 -1.24
CA SER A 46 7.47 26.47 -0.19
C SER A 46 6.40 25.43 0.16
N ILE A 47 6.08 24.53 -0.78
CA ILE A 47 5.15 23.41 -0.56
C ILE A 47 5.85 22.22 0.12
N THR A 48 7.13 21.96 -0.15
CA THR A 48 7.89 20.85 0.47
C THR A 48 8.85 21.29 1.57
N GLY A 49 9.04 22.60 1.75
CA GLY A 49 9.99 23.15 2.71
C GLY A 49 9.41 23.41 4.12
N PRO A 50 10.18 24.11 4.98
CA PRO A 50 9.84 24.32 6.39
C PRO A 50 8.48 24.99 6.62
N VAL A 51 8.02 25.81 5.66
CA VAL A 51 6.74 26.53 5.71
C VAL A 51 5.57 25.54 5.78
N ALA A 52 5.58 24.49 4.96
CA ALA A 52 4.54 23.46 5.00
C ALA A 52 4.53 22.72 6.34
N GLY A 53 5.72 22.49 6.92
CA GLY A 53 5.86 21.92 8.27
C GLY A 53 5.20 22.78 9.35
N PHE A 54 5.41 24.10 9.33
CA PHE A 54 4.76 25.02 10.27
C PHE A 54 3.24 25.07 10.11
N ILE A 55 2.74 25.03 8.87
CA ILE A 55 1.29 24.96 8.60
C ILE A 55 0.69 23.66 9.13
N ALA A 56 1.36 22.52 8.91
CA ALA A 56 0.92 21.23 9.42
C ALA A 56 0.89 21.21 10.96
N LEU A 57 1.92 21.75 11.61
CA LEU A 57 1.98 21.86 13.07
C LEU A 57 0.84 22.74 13.59
N ALA A 58 0.59 23.90 12.97
CA ALA A 58 -0.52 24.78 13.32
C ALA A 58 -1.88 24.08 13.17
N ALA A 59 -2.09 23.32 12.07
CA ALA A 59 -3.32 22.57 11.85
C ALA A 59 -3.57 21.50 12.92
N VAL A 60 -2.53 20.76 13.32
CA VAL A 60 -2.61 19.77 14.41
C VAL A 60 -2.92 20.44 15.75
N ALA A 61 -2.30 21.59 16.04
CA ALA A 61 -2.57 22.34 17.26
C ALA A 61 -4.02 22.88 17.31
N VAL A 62 -4.55 23.38 16.19
CA VAL A 62 -5.94 23.82 16.08
C VAL A 62 -6.91 22.65 16.24
N ALA A 63 -6.63 21.51 15.60
CA ALA A 63 -7.43 20.29 15.75
C ALA A 63 -7.43 19.78 17.21
N GLY A 64 -6.26 19.76 17.86
CA GLY A 64 -6.11 19.40 19.27
C GLY A 64 -6.79 20.42 20.21
N GLY A 65 -6.73 21.70 19.88
CA GLY A 65 -7.43 22.76 20.60
C GLY A 65 -8.95 22.63 20.49
N MET A 66 -9.48 22.38 19.29
CA MET A 66 -10.92 22.15 19.08
C MET A 66 -11.42 20.91 19.84
N LEU A 67 -10.58 19.88 19.96
CA LEU A 67 -10.79 18.69 20.79
C LEU A 67 -10.89 19.02 22.29
N ILE A 68 -10.00 19.84 22.84
CA ILE A 68 -9.97 20.14 24.28
C ILE A 68 -11.06 21.16 24.67
N PHE A 69 -11.31 22.17 23.84
CA PHE A 69 -12.24 23.26 24.13
C PHE A 69 -13.70 22.97 23.74
N GLY A 70 -13.99 21.78 23.20
CA GLY A 70 -15.35 21.25 23.21
C GLY A 70 -16.28 21.79 22.12
N GLY A 71 -15.78 22.06 20.92
CA GLY A 71 -16.64 22.19 19.73
C GLY A 71 -17.02 20.80 19.22
N GLU A 72 -18.22 20.33 19.53
CA GLU A 72 -18.76 19.02 19.10
C GLU A 72 -17.82 17.82 19.38
N LEU A 73 -17.10 17.87 20.51
CA LEU A 73 -16.15 16.83 20.94
C LEU A 73 -16.76 15.42 20.93
N ASN A 74 -18.03 15.29 21.29
CA ASN A 74 -18.74 14.03 21.26
C ASN A 74 -18.85 13.45 19.84
N ASP A 75 -19.05 14.29 18.83
CA ASP A 75 -19.12 13.90 17.42
C ASP A 75 -17.74 13.57 16.85
N PHE A 76 -16.72 14.37 17.19
CA PHE A 76 -15.34 14.08 16.81
C PHE A 76 -14.85 12.77 17.42
N ALA A 77 -15.05 12.57 18.72
CA ALA A 77 -14.66 11.35 19.43
C ALA A 77 -15.38 10.12 18.86
N ARG A 78 -16.67 10.26 18.53
CA ARG A 78 -17.45 9.22 17.85
C ARG A 78 -16.87 8.88 16.49
N ARG A 79 -16.50 9.89 15.68
CA ARG A 79 -15.92 9.69 14.36
C ARG A 79 -14.52 9.07 14.43
N LEU A 80 -13.70 9.50 15.39
CA LEU A 80 -12.37 8.93 15.62
C LEU A 80 -12.47 7.48 16.09
N MET A 81 -13.42 7.16 16.97
CA MET A 81 -13.68 5.80 17.39
C MET A 81 -14.03 4.92 16.19
N TYR A 82 -14.91 5.34 15.27
CA TYR A 82 -15.19 4.57 14.05
C TYR A 82 -13.97 4.32 13.18
N VAL A 83 -13.12 5.33 12.97
CA VAL A 83 -11.90 5.19 12.17
C VAL A 83 -10.94 4.19 12.81
N VAL A 84 -10.71 4.29 14.11
CA VAL A 84 -9.83 3.38 14.86
C VAL A 84 -10.39 1.96 14.87
N LEU A 85 -11.70 1.80 15.07
CA LEU A 85 -12.36 0.49 15.15
C LEU A 85 -12.29 -0.22 13.79
N VAL A 86 -12.55 0.49 12.69
CA VAL A 86 -12.38 -0.04 11.33
C VAL A 86 -10.92 -0.40 11.05
N ALA A 87 -9.98 0.50 11.33
CA ALA A 87 -8.56 0.24 11.11
C ALA A 87 -8.07 -0.97 11.93
N GLY A 88 -8.48 -1.08 13.20
CA GLY A 88 -8.15 -2.20 14.07
C GLY A 88 -8.72 -3.53 13.57
N ILE A 89 -9.97 -3.55 13.09
CA ILE A 89 -10.55 -4.76 12.48
C ILE A 89 -9.78 -5.15 11.23
N LEU A 90 -9.45 -4.21 10.34
CA LEU A 90 -8.71 -4.51 9.11
C LEU A 90 -7.30 -5.06 9.39
N LEU A 91 -6.58 -4.47 10.35
CA LEU A 91 -5.27 -4.95 10.80
C LEU A 91 -5.35 -6.30 11.52
N GLY A 92 -6.41 -6.55 12.30
CA GLY A 92 -6.65 -7.83 12.95
C GLY A 92 -7.01 -8.94 11.95
N ALA A 93 -7.80 -8.61 10.93
CA ALA A 93 -8.23 -9.54 9.90
C ALA A 93 -7.05 -10.12 9.10
N THR A 94 -6.02 -9.33 8.82
CA THR A 94 -4.81 -9.83 8.12
C THR A 94 -4.09 -10.91 8.93
N GLN A 95 -4.10 -10.78 10.26
CA GLN A 95 -3.51 -11.79 11.15
C GLN A 95 -4.31 -13.10 11.10
N ILE A 96 -5.64 -13.02 11.13
CA ILE A 96 -6.51 -14.21 11.05
C ILE A 96 -6.35 -14.91 9.70
N VAL A 97 -6.34 -14.18 8.59
CA VAL A 97 -6.13 -14.75 7.25
C VAL A 97 -4.76 -15.43 7.14
N GLY A 98 -3.71 -14.88 7.76
CA GLY A 98 -2.39 -15.51 7.81
C GLY A 98 -2.39 -16.88 8.49
N LEU A 99 -3.20 -17.07 9.54
CA LEU A 99 -3.29 -18.35 10.27
C LEU A 99 -3.95 -19.47 9.45
N PHE A 100 -4.93 -19.12 8.61
CA PHE A 100 -5.67 -20.10 7.79
C PHE A 100 -5.14 -20.21 6.35
N GLY A 101 -4.44 -19.20 5.84
CA GLY A 101 -3.88 -19.18 4.48
C GLY A 101 -2.61 -20.02 4.30
N ALA A 102 -1.80 -20.18 5.35
CA ALA A 102 -0.58 -21.01 5.31
C ALA A 102 -0.86 -22.53 5.28
N SER A 103 -2.09 -22.94 5.62
CA SER A 103 -2.52 -24.35 5.67
C SER A 103 -3.29 -24.81 4.41
N GLY A 104 -3.30 -23.99 3.34
CA GLY A 104 -3.93 -24.35 2.07
C GLY A 104 -3.25 -25.55 1.40
N ALA A 105 -3.98 -26.65 1.22
CA ALA A 105 -3.48 -27.90 0.66
C ALA A 105 -2.84 -27.72 -0.73
N SER A 106 -1.65 -28.29 -0.93
CA SER A 106 -1.06 -28.44 -2.26
C SER A 106 -1.85 -29.50 -3.03
N ILE A 107 -2.57 -29.08 -4.08
CA ILE A 107 -3.19 -30.01 -5.03
C ILE A 107 -2.05 -30.60 -5.87
N GLY A 108 -1.68 -31.84 -5.58
CA GLY A 108 -0.82 -32.64 -6.43
C GLY A 108 -1.53 -32.92 -7.75
N TYR A 109 -0.95 -32.47 -8.85
CA TYR A 109 -1.41 -32.84 -10.18
C TYR A 109 -1.24 -34.36 -10.34
N PRO A 110 -2.29 -35.12 -10.70
CA PRO A 110 -2.12 -36.49 -11.11
C PRO A 110 -1.21 -36.47 -12.33
N THR A 111 -0.02 -37.04 -12.22
CA THR A 111 0.74 -37.45 -13.38
C THR A 111 -0.06 -38.54 -14.08
N ASP A 112 -0.94 -38.13 -15.01
CA ASP A 112 -1.48 -39.00 -16.04
C ASP A 112 -0.31 -39.40 -16.94
N GLY A 113 0.28 -40.55 -16.61
CA GLY A 113 1.45 -41.12 -17.27
C GLY A 113 1.44 -42.64 -17.22
N ALA A 114 0.30 -43.26 -17.51
CA ALA A 114 0.25 -44.63 -18.00
C ALA A 114 -0.53 -44.60 -19.33
N PRO A 115 -0.02 -45.17 -20.44
CA PRO A 115 0.48 -46.54 -20.47
C PRO A 115 1.72 -46.75 -21.35
N GLN A 116 2.82 -47.30 -20.81
CA GLN A 116 3.85 -47.93 -21.65
C GLN A 116 3.59 -49.43 -21.72
N ALA A 117 2.53 -49.79 -22.44
CA ALA A 117 2.32 -51.14 -22.91
C ALA A 117 3.01 -51.32 -24.27
N ARG A 118 4.08 -52.12 -24.27
CA ARG A 118 4.63 -52.93 -25.38
C ARG A 118 5.29 -52.23 -26.57
N ALA A 119 6.61 -52.33 -26.62
CA ALA A 119 7.40 -52.75 -27.78
C ALA A 119 8.75 -53.26 -27.20
N GLY A 120 9.09 -54.55 -27.30
CA GLY A 120 10.00 -55.05 -28.34
C GLY A 120 11.34 -54.30 -28.25
N GLU A 121 12.42 -54.86 -27.72
CA GLU A 121 13.29 -55.75 -28.50
C GLU A 121 14.40 -56.31 -27.59
N GLY A 122 14.70 -57.61 -27.73
CA GLY A 122 15.91 -58.19 -27.17
C GLY A 122 17.12 -57.84 -28.02
N SER A 123 18.22 -57.42 -27.39
CA SER A 123 19.50 -57.25 -28.06
C SER A 123 20.65 -57.28 -27.03
N ASN A 124 21.35 -58.42 -27.02
CA ASN A 124 22.81 -58.55 -26.96
C ASN A 124 23.55 -58.14 -25.68
N GLY A 125 24.04 -59.17 -24.98
CA GLY A 125 25.11 -59.17 -23.99
C GLY A 125 25.52 -60.60 -23.67
#